data_AF-A0A7V0TMV7-F1
#
_entry.id   AF-A0A7V0TMV7-F1
#
_cell.length_a   1.000
_cell.length_b   1.000
_cell.length_c   1.000
_cell.angle_alpha   90.00
_cell.angle_beta   90.00
_cell.angle_gamma   90.00
#
_symmetry.space_group_name_H-M   'P 1'
#
loop_
_entity.id
_entity.type
_entity.pdbx_description
1 polymer ?
#
loop_
_entity_poly.entity_id
_entity_poly.type
_entity_poly.pdbx_seq_one_letter_code
_entity_poly.pdbx_strand_id
1 'polypeptide(L)'
;MKKLFSLVLIIGTFSPVWSQAVRNAAETTGNRKQVSKDRNQLERDRFELQAFIQKTARFDAAWESRDLPALRSIKAELLADMHREIMQTESKLKKDAAEVVSSRSELRSESREIRRDRKELRGPGREIGDRRDIQADRVDRMDDRKDLADDRSDFASQADLLTRQKEIYTTLKAYTFSLEPSVREKEIANRQLLKEFIRTMQVDIRMTYGELSEDRREVREDRKERRDDRRERRERVF
;
A
#
# COMPACT_ATOMS: atom_id res chain seq x y z
N MET A 1 0.07 3.20 -73.96
CA MET A 1 0.94 3.96 -73.05
C MET A 1 0.22 4.16 -71.72
N LYS A 2 0.51 3.32 -70.71
CA LYS A 2 -0.07 3.41 -69.35
C LYS A 2 1.06 3.84 -68.41
N LYS A 3 0.96 5.02 -67.79
CA LYS A 3 1.94 5.50 -66.80
C LYS A 3 1.58 4.91 -65.43
N LEU A 4 2.54 4.19 -64.84
CA LEU A 4 2.53 3.73 -63.45
C LEU A 4 2.69 4.93 -62.50
N PHE A 5 1.78 5.08 -61.53
CA PHE A 5 2.02 5.89 -60.34
C PHE A 5 2.47 4.95 -59.22
N SER A 6 3.72 5.10 -58.81
CA SER A 6 4.28 4.45 -57.63
C SER A 6 4.03 5.37 -56.43
N LEU A 7 3.18 4.93 -55.49
CA LEU A 7 2.94 5.62 -54.23
C LEU A 7 3.89 5.05 -53.19
N VAL A 8 4.97 5.77 -52.90
CA VAL A 8 5.89 5.46 -51.81
C VAL A 8 5.27 5.94 -50.50
N LEU A 9 4.83 4.99 -49.67
CA LEU A 9 4.37 5.23 -48.30
C LEU A 9 5.61 5.43 -47.41
N ILE A 10 5.94 6.68 -47.11
CA ILE A 10 6.97 7.03 -46.12
C ILE A 10 6.36 6.78 -44.73
N ILE A 11 6.70 5.65 -44.12
CA ILE A 11 6.42 5.38 -42.70
C ILE A 11 7.36 6.27 -41.89
N GLY A 12 6.84 7.40 -41.42
CA GLY A 12 7.52 8.29 -40.51
C GLY A 12 7.85 7.59 -39.20
N THR A 13 9.14 7.56 -38.87
CA THR A 13 9.67 7.10 -37.60
C THR A 13 9.19 8.02 -36.46
N PHE A 14 8.20 7.57 -35.70
CA PHE A 14 7.81 8.20 -34.44
C PHE A 14 9.03 8.22 -33.51
N SER A 15 9.51 9.41 -33.18
CA SER A 15 10.68 9.59 -32.31
C SER A 15 10.35 9.15 -30.86
N PRO A 16 11.22 8.36 -30.19
CA PRO A 16 10.98 7.79 -28.86
C PRO A 16 10.94 8.81 -27.71
N VAL A 17 11.41 10.04 -27.94
CA VAL A 17 11.62 11.08 -26.91
C VAL A 17 10.31 11.63 -26.31
N TRP A 18 9.22 11.64 -27.08
CA TRP A 18 7.90 12.10 -26.60
C TRP A 18 7.21 11.07 -25.69
N SER A 19 7.59 9.79 -25.78
CA SER A 19 6.98 8.73 -24.98
C SER A 19 7.41 8.76 -23.51
N GLN A 20 8.67 9.12 -23.22
CA GLN A 20 9.18 9.20 -21.84
C GLN A 20 8.65 10.42 -21.08
N ALA A 21 8.53 11.59 -21.72
CA ALA A 21 8.00 12.78 -21.06
C ALA A 21 6.51 12.62 -20.67
N VAL A 22 5.73 11.95 -21.51
CA VAL A 22 4.31 11.65 -21.25
C VAL A 22 4.15 10.60 -20.15
N ARG A 23 4.98 9.54 -20.13
CA ARG A 23 4.99 8.53 -19.04
C ARG A 23 5.34 9.16 -17.68
N ASN A 24 6.42 9.94 -17.62
CA ASN A 24 6.85 10.62 -16.40
C ASN A 24 5.78 11.59 -15.84
N ALA A 25 5.03 12.27 -16.72
CA ALA A 25 3.95 13.17 -16.33
C ALA A 25 2.71 12.40 -15.84
N ALA A 26 2.40 11.26 -16.46
CA ALA A 26 1.33 10.36 -16.04
C ALA A 26 1.61 9.74 -14.67
N GLU A 27 2.82 9.20 -14.46
CA GLU A 27 3.29 8.64 -13.17
C GLU A 27 3.24 9.69 -12.05
N THR A 28 3.78 10.89 -12.29
CA THR A 28 3.76 11.96 -11.27
C THR A 28 2.33 12.37 -10.87
N THR A 29 1.39 12.34 -11.82
CA THR A 29 -0.02 12.66 -11.56
C THR A 29 -0.73 11.52 -10.81
N GLY A 30 -0.39 10.27 -11.15
CA GLY A 30 -0.83 9.06 -10.43
C GLY A 30 -0.42 9.10 -8.96
N ASN A 31 0.87 9.27 -8.69
CA ASN A 31 1.42 9.26 -7.33
C ASN A 31 0.80 10.37 -6.46
N ARG A 32 0.56 11.56 -7.03
CA ARG A 32 -0.13 12.64 -6.30
C ARG A 32 -1.57 12.30 -5.93
N LYS A 33 -2.30 11.64 -6.83
CA LYS A 33 -3.68 11.21 -6.56
C LYS A 33 -3.70 10.12 -5.49
N GLN A 34 -2.74 9.19 -5.52
CA GLN A 34 -2.61 8.12 -4.53
C GLN A 34 -2.35 8.70 -3.13
N VAL A 35 -1.28 9.50 -2.98
CA VAL A 35 -0.97 10.20 -1.71
C VAL A 35 -2.15 11.01 -1.17
N SER A 36 -2.94 11.65 -2.05
CA SER A 36 -4.14 12.37 -1.61
C SER A 36 -5.25 11.44 -1.11
N LYS A 37 -5.47 10.30 -1.76
CA LYS A 37 -6.45 9.30 -1.32
C LYS A 37 -6.06 8.72 0.03
N ASP A 38 -4.80 8.39 0.21
CA ASP A 38 -4.30 7.73 1.43
C ASP A 38 -4.31 8.68 2.62
N ARG A 39 -4.02 9.98 2.40
CA ARG A 39 -4.25 11.02 3.43
C ARG A 39 -5.71 11.11 3.84
N ASN A 40 -6.62 11.15 2.88
CA ASN A 40 -8.05 11.24 3.18
C ASN A 40 -8.56 9.97 3.89
N GLN A 41 -7.99 8.80 3.57
CA GLN A 41 -8.27 7.56 4.29
C GLN A 41 -7.78 7.65 5.74
N LEU A 42 -6.54 8.08 5.95
CA LEU A 42 -5.96 8.24 7.29
C LEU A 42 -6.78 9.19 8.18
N GLU A 43 -7.31 10.29 7.62
CA GLU A 43 -8.19 11.20 8.36
C GLU A 43 -9.51 10.55 8.75
N ARG A 44 -10.12 9.77 7.84
CA ARG A 44 -11.32 8.98 8.16
C ARG A 44 -11.06 7.95 9.25
N ASP A 45 -9.97 7.18 9.13
CA ASP A 45 -9.62 6.12 10.09
C ASP A 45 -9.41 6.73 11.50
N ARG A 46 -8.79 7.91 11.58
CA ARG A 46 -8.65 8.65 12.85
C ARG A 46 -9.99 9.08 13.43
N PHE A 47 -10.92 9.55 12.60
CA PHE A 47 -12.25 9.92 13.05
C PHE A 47 -13.04 8.70 13.52
N GLU A 48 -12.97 7.59 12.79
CA GLU A 48 -13.61 6.31 13.12
C GLU A 48 -13.05 5.76 14.45
N LEU A 49 -11.73 5.81 14.66
CA LEU A 49 -11.10 5.47 15.93
C LEU A 49 -11.63 6.32 17.10
N GLN A 50 -11.72 7.64 16.93
CA GLN A 50 -12.23 8.52 17.99
C GLN A 50 -13.70 8.23 18.31
N ALA A 51 -14.53 8.02 17.29
CA ALA A 51 -15.92 7.64 17.47
C ALA A 51 -16.05 6.29 18.20
N PHE A 52 -15.20 5.32 17.87
CA PHE A 52 -15.17 4.01 18.52
C PHE A 52 -14.74 4.10 20.01
N ILE A 53 -13.73 4.92 20.32
CA ILE A 53 -13.31 5.20 21.70
C ILE A 53 -14.46 5.82 22.51
N GLN A 54 -15.16 6.81 21.94
CA GLN A 54 -16.30 7.44 22.61
C GLN A 54 -17.45 6.45 22.87
N LYS A 55 -17.77 5.59 21.90
CA LYS A 55 -18.77 4.51 22.09
C LYS A 55 -18.33 3.51 23.15
N THR A 56 -17.05 3.15 23.19
CA THR A 56 -16.50 2.28 24.24
C THR A 56 -16.62 2.93 25.63
N ALA A 57 -16.39 4.24 25.75
CA ALA A 57 -16.59 4.95 27.01
C ALA A 57 -18.08 5.01 27.42
N ARG A 58 -19.00 5.22 26.48
CA ARG A 58 -20.44 5.14 26.74
C ARG A 58 -20.87 3.74 27.16
N PHE A 59 -20.29 2.71 26.57
CA PHE A 59 -20.52 1.32 26.95
C PHE A 59 -20.10 1.07 28.40
N ASP A 60 -18.91 1.53 28.78
CA ASP A 60 -18.40 1.44 30.15
C ASP A 60 -19.29 2.19 31.14
N ALA A 61 -19.76 3.39 30.79
CA ALA A 61 -20.69 4.15 31.62
C ALA A 61 -22.03 3.43 31.81
N ALA A 62 -22.60 2.85 30.75
CA ALA A 62 -23.84 2.07 30.82
C ALA A 62 -23.69 0.82 31.71
N TRP A 63 -22.52 0.19 31.67
CA TRP A 63 -22.18 -0.92 32.56
C TRP A 63 -22.14 -0.47 34.03
N GLU A 64 -21.46 0.63 34.33
CA GLU A 64 -21.34 1.18 35.68
C GLU A 64 -22.68 1.65 36.24
N SER A 65 -23.53 2.26 35.40
CA SER A 65 -24.88 2.69 35.76
C SER A 65 -25.89 1.54 35.80
N ARG A 66 -25.47 0.31 35.49
CA ARG A 66 -26.33 -0.89 35.43
C ARG A 66 -27.51 -0.74 34.47
N ASP A 67 -27.31 -0.03 33.35
CA ASP A 67 -28.32 0.17 32.30
C ASP A 67 -28.19 -0.90 31.21
N LEU A 68 -28.90 -2.03 31.40
CA LEU A 68 -28.90 -3.15 30.45
C LEU A 68 -29.43 -2.77 29.05
N PRO A 69 -30.55 -2.04 28.90
CA PRO A 69 -31.00 -1.57 27.59
C PRO A 69 -29.95 -0.75 26.85
N ALA A 70 -29.34 0.25 27.49
CA ALA A 70 -28.31 1.06 26.87
C ALA A 70 -27.09 0.22 26.49
N LEU A 71 -26.68 -0.70 27.36
CA LEU A 71 -25.55 -1.58 27.10
C LEU A 71 -25.74 -2.45 25.86
N ARG A 72 -26.92 -3.05 25.70
CA ARG A 72 -27.26 -3.86 24.51
C ARG A 72 -27.29 -3.02 23.23
N SER A 73 -27.85 -1.81 23.30
CA SER A 73 -27.87 -0.88 22.17
C SER A 73 -26.44 -0.49 21.73
N ILE A 74 -25.62 -0.05 22.69
CA ILE A 74 -24.25 0.38 22.41
C ILE A 74 -23.39 -0.79 21.92
N LYS A 75 -23.61 -2.01 22.46
CA LYS A 75 -22.96 -3.23 21.95
C LYS A 75 -23.26 -3.44 20.46
N ALA A 76 -24.51 -3.30 20.05
CA ALA A 76 -24.89 -3.48 18.65
C ALA A 76 -24.21 -2.43 17.74
N GLU A 77 -24.12 -1.17 18.19
CA GLU A 77 -23.38 -0.12 17.48
C GLU A 77 -21.89 -0.46 17.35
N LEU A 78 -21.24 -0.88 18.45
CA LEU A 78 -19.84 -1.28 18.46
C LEU A 78 -19.59 -2.45 17.49
N LEU A 79 -20.42 -3.49 17.52
CA LEU A 79 -20.28 -4.63 16.61
C LEU A 79 -20.44 -4.22 15.14
N ALA A 80 -21.33 -3.26 14.84
CA ALA A 80 -21.49 -2.75 13.49
C ALA A 80 -20.24 -2.00 13.01
N ASP A 81 -19.62 -1.20 13.89
CA ASP A 81 -18.37 -0.50 13.57
C ASP A 81 -17.19 -1.46 13.43
N MET A 82 -17.07 -2.44 14.32
CA MET A 82 -16.04 -3.48 14.22
C MET A 82 -16.13 -4.26 12.92
N HIS A 83 -17.36 -4.59 12.50
CA HIS A 83 -17.57 -5.28 11.24
C HIS A 83 -17.15 -4.41 10.05
N ARG A 84 -17.46 -3.11 10.07
CA ARG A 84 -17.05 -2.16 9.03
C ARG A 84 -15.52 -2.07 8.93
N GLU A 85 -14.85 -1.92 10.08
CA GLU A 85 -13.40 -1.90 10.21
C GLU A 85 -12.78 -3.17 9.61
N ILE A 86 -13.28 -4.35 9.98
CA ILE A 86 -12.81 -5.63 9.42
C ILE A 86 -12.93 -5.65 7.90
N MET A 87 -14.05 -5.18 7.34
CA MET A 87 -14.23 -5.13 5.88
C MET A 87 -13.26 -4.14 5.20
N GLN A 88 -12.94 -3.02 5.85
CA GLN A 88 -11.92 -2.08 5.38
C GLN A 88 -10.53 -2.73 5.40
N THR A 89 -10.13 -3.37 6.50
CA THR A 89 -8.87 -4.12 6.64
C THR A 89 -8.75 -5.23 5.59
N GLU A 90 -9.84 -5.99 5.33
CA GLU A 90 -9.87 -6.99 4.25
C GLU A 90 -9.64 -6.37 2.88
N SER A 91 -10.19 -5.17 2.64
CA SER A 91 -9.97 -4.47 1.39
C SER A 91 -8.54 -3.94 1.26
N LYS A 92 -7.89 -3.53 2.35
CA LYS A 92 -6.47 -3.15 2.38
C LYS A 92 -5.61 -4.38 2.05
N LEU A 93 -5.78 -5.48 2.79
CA LEU A 93 -5.03 -6.72 2.58
C LEU A 93 -5.09 -7.28 1.14
N LYS A 94 -6.23 -7.12 0.45
CA LYS A 94 -6.38 -7.51 -0.96
C LYS A 94 -5.54 -6.66 -1.91
N LYS A 95 -5.33 -5.38 -1.60
CA LYS A 95 -4.45 -4.49 -2.37
C LYS A 95 -2.99 -4.85 -2.12
N ASP A 96 -2.59 -5.02 -0.86
CA ASP A 96 -1.22 -5.41 -0.49
C ASP A 96 -0.86 -6.76 -1.16
N ALA A 97 -1.80 -7.70 -1.21
CA ALA A 97 -1.62 -8.96 -1.93
C ALA A 97 -1.37 -8.76 -3.43
N ALA A 98 -2.06 -7.80 -4.05
CA ALA A 98 -1.88 -7.47 -5.46
C ALA A 98 -0.54 -6.78 -5.70
N GLU A 99 -0.10 -5.91 -4.79
CA GLU A 99 1.20 -5.23 -4.81
C GLU A 99 2.34 -6.26 -4.74
N VAL A 100 2.30 -7.19 -3.77
CA VAL A 100 3.27 -8.30 -3.69
C VAL A 100 3.36 -9.11 -5.00
N VAL A 101 2.24 -9.28 -5.71
CA VAL A 101 2.22 -9.98 -7.01
C VAL A 101 2.87 -9.13 -8.10
N SER A 102 2.62 -7.82 -8.11
CA SER A 102 3.22 -6.85 -9.04
C SER A 102 4.74 -6.82 -8.89
N SER A 103 5.26 -6.60 -7.67
CA SER A 103 6.70 -6.49 -7.39
C SER A 103 7.44 -7.80 -7.68
N ARG A 104 6.76 -8.96 -7.50
CA ARG A 104 7.30 -10.25 -7.97
C ARG A 104 7.42 -10.34 -9.48
N SER A 105 6.50 -9.72 -10.22
CA SER A 105 6.50 -9.71 -11.68
C SER A 105 7.57 -8.77 -12.25
N GLU A 106 7.76 -7.61 -11.64
CA GLU A 106 8.79 -6.61 -11.98
C GLU A 106 10.18 -7.22 -11.83
N LEU A 107 10.49 -7.77 -10.65
CA LEU A 107 11.74 -8.51 -10.40
C LEU A 107 12.05 -9.62 -11.41
N ARG A 108 11.02 -10.32 -11.88
CA ARG A 108 11.16 -11.39 -12.89
C ARG A 108 11.46 -10.81 -14.26
N SER A 109 10.91 -9.65 -14.57
CA SER A 109 11.08 -8.95 -15.84
C SER A 109 12.49 -8.37 -15.93
N GLU A 110 12.96 -7.67 -14.90
CA GLU A 110 14.34 -7.19 -14.82
C GLU A 110 15.36 -8.34 -14.89
N SER A 111 15.09 -9.44 -14.18
CA SER A 111 15.96 -10.63 -14.22
C SER A 111 16.09 -11.20 -15.65
N ARG A 112 15.07 -11.02 -16.51
CA ARG A 112 15.11 -11.42 -17.92
C ARG A 112 15.86 -10.40 -18.77
N GLU A 113 15.75 -9.11 -18.46
CA GLU A 113 16.47 -8.02 -19.13
C GLU A 113 17.98 -8.15 -18.91
N ILE A 114 18.43 -8.21 -17.65
CA ILE A 114 19.84 -8.47 -17.30
C ILE A 114 20.40 -9.71 -18.04
N ARG A 115 19.59 -10.76 -18.19
CA ARG A 115 19.99 -11.99 -18.91
C ARG A 115 20.11 -11.76 -20.41
N ARG A 116 19.23 -10.95 -21.01
CA ARG A 116 19.29 -10.54 -22.42
C ARG A 116 20.50 -9.66 -22.66
N ASP A 117 20.73 -8.63 -21.83
CA ASP A 117 21.85 -7.70 -22.01
C ASP A 117 23.19 -8.43 -21.88
N ARG A 118 23.32 -9.33 -20.90
CA ARG A 118 24.49 -10.22 -20.79
C ARG A 118 24.71 -11.12 -22.01
N LYS A 119 23.65 -11.50 -22.74
CA LYS A 119 23.76 -12.31 -23.96
C LYS A 119 24.19 -11.43 -25.14
N GLU A 120 23.68 -10.20 -25.23
CA GLU A 120 24.00 -9.24 -26.29
C GLU A 120 25.43 -8.72 -26.19
N LEU A 121 25.95 -8.52 -24.97
CA LEU A 121 27.34 -8.16 -24.66
C LEU A 121 28.40 -9.18 -25.12
N ARG A 122 28.02 -10.37 -25.55
CA ARG A 122 28.96 -11.39 -26.08
C ARG A 122 29.25 -11.22 -27.58
N GLY A 123 28.69 -10.21 -28.25
CA GLY A 123 28.97 -9.88 -29.65
C GLY A 123 30.20 -8.96 -29.83
N PRO A 124 30.92 -9.01 -30.96
CA PRO A 124 32.09 -8.17 -31.20
C PRO A 124 31.70 -6.69 -31.38
N GLY A 125 32.39 -5.77 -30.66
CA GLY A 125 32.37 -4.33 -30.94
C GLY A 125 31.65 -3.40 -29.95
N ARG A 126 31.47 -3.74 -28.66
CA ARG A 126 30.81 -2.85 -27.69
C ARG A 126 31.58 -2.76 -26.38
N GLU A 127 31.95 -1.56 -25.93
CA GLU A 127 32.92 -1.43 -24.83
C GLU A 127 32.58 -0.46 -23.69
N ILE A 128 31.60 0.46 -23.77
CA ILE A 128 31.38 1.45 -22.68
C ILE A 128 29.90 1.69 -22.29
N GLY A 129 28.97 1.77 -23.24
CA GLY A 129 27.53 1.97 -22.95
C GLY A 129 26.91 0.81 -22.18
N ASP A 130 27.03 -0.40 -22.73
CA ASP A 130 26.47 -1.64 -22.19
C ASP A 130 26.97 -2.02 -20.77
N ARG A 131 28.13 -1.50 -20.32
CA ARG A 131 28.63 -1.72 -18.95
C ARG A 131 27.93 -0.83 -17.92
N ARG A 132 27.52 0.39 -18.31
CA ARG A 132 26.70 1.26 -17.46
C ARG A 132 25.27 0.74 -17.38
N ASP A 133 24.75 0.20 -18.47
CA ASP A 133 23.40 -0.38 -18.52
C ASP A 133 23.29 -1.56 -17.53
N ILE A 134 24.24 -2.52 -17.54
CA ILE A 134 24.25 -3.59 -16.51
C ILE A 134 24.35 -3.05 -15.08
N GLN A 135 25.07 -1.95 -14.88
CA GLN A 135 25.23 -1.38 -13.55
C GLN A 135 23.93 -0.73 -13.07
N ALA A 136 23.21 -0.05 -13.97
CA ALA A 136 21.85 0.46 -13.72
C ALA A 136 20.88 -0.70 -13.44
N ASP A 137 20.81 -1.72 -14.29
CA ASP A 137 19.91 -2.87 -14.09
C ASP A 137 20.18 -3.63 -12.78
N ARG A 138 21.42 -3.55 -12.26
CA ARG A 138 21.76 -4.14 -10.95
C ARG A 138 21.25 -3.31 -9.79
N VAL A 139 21.23 -1.99 -9.94
CA VAL A 139 20.67 -1.06 -8.94
C VAL A 139 19.16 -1.23 -8.92
N ASP A 140 18.50 -1.16 -10.07
CA ASP A 140 17.05 -1.35 -10.21
C ASP A 140 16.62 -2.68 -9.56
N ARG A 141 17.34 -3.77 -9.85
CA ARG A 141 17.09 -5.07 -9.21
C ARG A 141 17.30 -5.12 -7.70
N MET A 142 18.18 -4.31 -7.14
CA MET A 142 18.31 -4.23 -5.69
C MET A 142 17.13 -3.50 -5.08
N ASP A 143 16.62 -2.47 -5.75
CA ASP A 143 15.48 -1.67 -5.31
C ASP A 143 14.19 -2.50 -5.42
N ASP A 144 13.92 -3.11 -6.58
CA ASP A 144 12.81 -4.05 -6.80
C ASP A 144 12.79 -5.21 -5.76
N ARG A 145 13.97 -5.62 -5.27
CA ARG A 145 14.10 -6.65 -4.21
C ARG A 145 13.73 -6.12 -2.85
N LYS A 146 14.09 -4.86 -2.58
CA LYS A 146 13.74 -4.17 -1.35
C LYS A 146 12.23 -3.96 -1.31
N ASP A 147 11.64 -3.46 -2.38
CA ASP A 147 10.20 -3.21 -2.49
C ASP A 147 9.39 -4.49 -2.28
N LEU A 148 9.79 -5.61 -2.92
CA LEU A 148 9.14 -6.89 -2.67
C LEU A 148 9.28 -7.36 -1.20
N ALA A 149 10.37 -7.04 -0.52
CA ALA A 149 10.54 -7.40 0.88
C ALA A 149 9.62 -6.57 1.78
N ASP A 150 9.51 -5.28 1.50
CA ASP A 150 8.66 -4.32 2.20
C ASP A 150 7.17 -4.69 2.00
N ASP A 151 6.71 -4.90 0.76
CA ASP A 151 5.33 -5.32 0.45
C ASP A 151 4.92 -6.61 1.18
N ARG A 152 5.85 -7.57 1.30
CA ARG A 152 5.60 -8.83 2.01
C ARG A 152 5.45 -8.61 3.52
N SER A 153 6.25 -7.71 4.07
CA SER A 153 6.20 -7.35 5.48
C SER A 153 4.87 -6.67 5.81
N ASP A 154 4.43 -5.75 4.95
CA ASP A 154 3.17 -5.03 5.12
C ASP A 154 1.97 -5.96 4.99
N PHE A 155 1.95 -6.81 3.95
CA PHE A 155 0.94 -7.84 3.79
C PHE A 155 0.85 -8.76 5.02
N ALA A 156 1.99 -9.21 5.56
CA ALA A 156 2.00 -10.09 6.73
C ALA A 156 1.44 -9.38 7.97
N SER A 157 1.88 -8.14 8.22
CA SER A 157 1.43 -7.33 9.34
C SER A 157 -0.08 -7.06 9.27
N GLN A 158 -0.60 -6.75 8.08
CA GLN A 158 -2.02 -6.51 7.84
C GLN A 158 -2.86 -7.80 8.00
N ALA A 159 -2.32 -8.95 7.60
CA ALA A 159 -2.98 -10.25 7.78
C ALA A 159 -3.10 -10.63 9.27
N ASP A 160 -2.07 -10.37 10.07
CA ASP A 160 -2.08 -10.60 11.51
C ASP A 160 -3.10 -9.70 12.21
N LEU A 161 -3.15 -8.41 11.84
CA LEU A 161 -4.16 -7.47 12.34
C LEU A 161 -5.57 -7.93 12.03
N LEU A 162 -5.84 -8.31 10.78
CA LEU A 162 -7.15 -8.78 10.36
C LEU A 162 -7.59 -10.02 11.14
N THR A 163 -6.67 -10.97 11.34
CA THR A 163 -6.91 -12.18 12.12
C THR A 163 -7.33 -11.81 13.53
N ARG A 164 -6.58 -10.91 14.18
CA ARG A 164 -6.89 -10.48 15.54
C ARG A 164 -8.21 -9.73 15.64
N GLN A 165 -8.50 -8.84 14.71
CA GLN A 165 -9.78 -8.10 14.65
C GLN A 165 -10.97 -9.08 14.55
N LYS A 166 -10.88 -10.12 13.72
CA LYS A 166 -11.92 -11.15 13.57
C LYS A 166 -12.13 -11.98 14.83
N GLU A 167 -11.06 -12.40 15.50
CA GLU A 167 -11.15 -13.12 16.77
C GLU A 167 -11.87 -12.29 17.85
N ILE A 168 -11.50 -11.02 17.99
CA ILE A 168 -12.12 -10.11 18.95
C ILE A 168 -13.61 -9.92 18.60
N TYR A 169 -13.93 -9.65 17.34
CA TYR A 169 -15.31 -9.49 16.87
C TYR A 169 -16.16 -10.73 17.12
N THR A 170 -15.69 -11.92 16.74
CA THR A 170 -16.44 -13.17 16.93
C THR A 170 -16.69 -13.46 18.41
N THR A 171 -15.69 -13.22 19.26
CA THR A 171 -15.82 -13.39 20.72
C THR A 171 -16.87 -12.45 21.29
N LEU A 172 -16.78 -11.15 20.99
CA LEU A 172 -17.73 -10.14 21.47
C LEU A 172 -19.14 -10.32 20.90
N LYS A 173 -19.25 -10.76 19.65
CA LYS A 173 -20.54 -11.05 19.01
C LYS A 173 -21.28 -12.17 19.74
N ALA A 174 -20.58 -13.27 20.06
CA ALA A 174 -21.15 -14.41 20.75
C ALA A 174 -21.49 -14.13 22.23
N TYR A 175 -20.74 -13.22 22.87
CA TYR A 175 -20.91 -12.94 24.30
C TYR A 175 -22.14 -12.11 24.61
N THR A 176 -22.98 -12.51 25.57
CA THR A 176 -24.11 -11.69 26.04
C THR A 176 -23.78 -11.10 27.40
N PHE A 177 -23.72 -9.77 27.46
CA PHE A 177 -23.44 -9.04 28.69
C PHE A 177 -24.58 -9.15 29.70
N SER A 178 -24.24 -9.38 30.97
CA SER A 178 -25.17 -9.51 32.10
C SER A 178 -24.62 -8.79 33.33
N LEU A 179 -25.50 -8.24 34.17
CA LEU A 179 -25.11 -7.55 35.40
C LEU A 179 -24.94 -8.48 36.62
N GLU A 180 -25.02 -9.79 36.40
CA GLU A 180 -24.88 -10.76 37.48
C GLU A 180 -23.45 -10.77 38.05
N PRO A 181 -23.28 -10.75 39.39
CA PRO A 181 -21.96 -10.79 40.01
C PRO A 181 -21.12 -12.01 39.63
N SER A 182 -21.77 -13.13 39.34
CA SER A 182 -21.17 -14.43 38.98
C SER A 182 -20.38 -14.39 37.67
N VAL A 183 -20.71 -13.47 36.75
CA VAL A 183 -20.06 -13.37 35.43
C VAL A 183 -19.10 -12.19 35.32
N ARG A 184 -18.92 -11.40 36.39
CA ARG A 184 -18.15 -10.15 36.39
C ARG A 184 -16.74 -10.25 35.82
N GLU A 185 -16.05 -11.37 36.03
CA GLU A 185 -14.71 -11.59 35.46
C GLU A 185 -14.74 -11.71 33.94
N LYS A 186 -15.73 -12.44 33.39
CA LYS A 186 -15.92 -12.56 31.94
C LYS A 186 -16.27 -11.20 31.33
N GLU A 187 -17.02 -10.39 32.05
CA GLU A 187 -17.39 -9.03 31.64
C GLU A 187 -16.16 -8.11 31.54
N ILE A 188 -15.30 -8.16 32.56
CA ILE A 188 -14.02 -7.45 32.55
C ILE A 188 -13.16 -7.91 31.38
N ALA A 189 -13.05 -9.22 31.14
CA ALA A 189 -12.29 -9.75 30.02
C ALA A 189 -12.82 -9.28 28.66
N ASN A 190 -14.14 -9.31 28.45
CA ASN A 190 -14.74 -8.83 27.20
C ASN A 190 -14.56 -7.32 27.00
N ARG A 191 -14.64 -6.52 28.06
CA ARG A 191 -14.32 -5.08 27.98
C ARG A 191 -12.86 -4.83 27.61
N GLN A 192 -11.93 -5.69 28.04
CA GLN A 192 -10.53 -5.60 27.60
C GLN A 192 -10.38 -5.90 26.10
N LEU A 193 -11.19 -6.78 25.53
CA LEU A 193 -11.19 -7.01 24.08
C LEU A 193 -11.60 -5.77 23.28
N LEU A 194 -12.52 -4.94 23.78
CA LEU A 194 -12.85 -3.65 23.13
C LEU A 194 -11.63 -2.71 23.12
N LYS A 195 -10.88 -2.64 24.23
CA LYS A 195 -9.65 -1.86 24.33
C LYS A 195 -8.55 -2.42 23.42
N GLU A 196 -8.52 -3.72 23.26
CA GLU A 196 -7.59 -4.37 22.34
C GLU A 196 -7.94 -4.07 20.88
N PHE A 197 -9.23 -4.07 20.52
CA PHE A 197 -9.68 -3.65 19.20
C PHE A 197 -9.31 -2.19 18.89
N ILE A 198 -9.42 -1.30 19.89
CA ILE A 198 -8.91 0.07 19.76
C ILE A 198 -7.41 0.07 19.42
N ARG A 199 -6.62 -0.81 20.04
CA ARG A 199 -5.18 -0.93 19.74
C ARG A 199 -4.94 -1.44 18.32
N THR A 200 -5.75 -2.37 17.80
CA THR A 200 -5.59 -2.85 16.41
C THR A 200 -5.85 -1.72 15.42
N MET A 201 -6.90 -0.91 15.63
CA MET A 201 -7.16 0.30 14.82
C MET A 201 -6.00 1.31 14.91
N GLN A 202 -5.40 1.49 16.09
CA GLN A 202 -4.23 2.37 16.25
C GLN A 202 -2.98 1.84 15.55
N VAL A 203 -2.81 0.51 15.44
CA VAL A 203 -1.71 -0.09 14.68
C VAL A 203 -1.94 0.13 13.19
N ASP A 204 -3.14 -0.15 12.68
CA ASP A 204 -3.51 0.06 11.26
C ASP A 204 -3.27 1.52 10.82
N ILE A 205 -3.71 2.50 11.62
CA ILE A 205 -3.44 3.93 11.37
C ILE A 205 -1.94 4.25 11.33
N ARG A 206 -1.13 3.60 12.17
CA ARG A 206 0.33 3.80 12.20
C ARG A 206 1.00 3.18 10.98
N MET A 207 0.54 2.02 10.51
CA MET A 207 1.02 1.39 9.29
C MET A 207 0.75 2.30 8.08
N THR A 208 -0.49 2.74 7.89
CA THR A 208 -0.83 3.68 6.80
C THR A 208 -0.05 5.00 6.88
N TYR A 209 0.28 5.48 8.09
CA TYR A 209 1.14 6.65 8.24
C TYR A 209 2.61 6.37 7.86
N GLY A 210 3.11 5.17 8.17
CA GLY A 210 4.42 4.68 7.79
C GLY A 210 4.58 4.63 6.28
N GLU A 211 3.67 3.92 5.60
CA GLU A 211 3.57 3.83 4.13
C GLU A 211 3.58 5.23 3.49
N LEU A 212 2.70 6.12 3.95
CA LEU A 212 2.66 7.52 3.45
C LEU A 212 3.95 8.31 3.67
N SER A 213 4.78 7.93 4.65
CA SER A 213 6.07 8.55 4.89
C SER A 213 7.14 7.98 3.96
N GLU A 214 7.09 6.69 3.68
CA GLU A 214 7.93 5.98 2.73
C GLU A 214 7.69 6.47 1.30
N ASP A 215 6.43 6.49 0.83
CA ASP A 215 6.04 7.05 -0.48
C ASP A 215 6.61 8.45 -0.71
N ARG A 216 6.59 9.28 0.34
CA ARG A 216 7.10 10.67 0.25
C ARG A 216 8.61 10.71 0.17
N ARG A 217 9.29 9.76 0.78
CA ARG A 217 10.73 9.64 0.74
C ARG A 217 11.17 9.17 -0.65
N GLU A 218 10.55 8.12 -1.18
CA GLU A 218 10.79 7.60 -2.53
C GLU A 218 10.58 8.69 -3.59
N VAL A 219 9.45 9.39 -3.55
CA VAL A 219 9.19 10.51 -4.48
C VAL A 219 10.26 11.61 -4.42
N ARG A 220 10.96 11.79 -3.29
CA ARG A 220 12.09 12.73 -3.21
C ARG A 220 13.36 12.15 -3.79
N GLU A 221 13.62 10.86 -3.56
CA GLU A 221 14.75 10.12 -4.09
C GLU A 221 14.67 10.06 -5.63
N ASP A 222 13.53 9.67 -6.22
CA ASP A 222 13.33 9.68 -7.68
C ASP A 222 13.55 11.06 -8.31
N ARG A 223 13.17 12.12 -7.59
CA ARG A 223 13.32 13.49 -8.08
C ARG A 223 14.77 13.93 -8.08
N LYS A 224 15.55 13.43 -7.13
CA LYS A 224 16.99 13.69 -7.05
C LYS A 224 17.70 12.97 -8.19
N GLU A 225 17.42 11.69 -8.38
CA GLU A 225 17.97 10.88 -9.48
C GLU A 225 17.66 11.48 -10.85
N ARG A 226 16.40 11.84 -11.11
CA ARG A 226 16.01 12.52 -12.37
C ARG A 226 16.74 13.84 -12.61
N ARG A 227 17.21 14.53 -11.55
CA ARG A 227 18.01 15.76 -11.70
C ARG A 227 19.46 15.42 -12.02
N ASP A 228 20.00 14.42 -11.34
CA ASP A 228 21.37 13.96 -11.53
C ASP A 228 21.54 13.39 -12.96
N ASP A 229 20.58 12.60 -13.45
CA ASP A 229 20.55 12.10 -14.84
C ASP A 229 20.56 13.24 -15.88
N ARG A 230 19.75 14.28 -15.64
CA ARG A 230 19.69 15.44 -16.53
C ARG A 230 20.99 16.22 -16.52
N ARG A 231 21.64 16.29 -15.36
CA ARG A 231 22.94 16.95 -15.21
C ARG A 231 24.02 16.16 -15.96
N GLU A 232 24.10 14.85 -15.76
CA GLU A 232 25.02 13.99 -16.49
C GLU A 232 24.82 14.08 -18.00
N ARG A 233 23.57 14.09 -18.49
CA ARG A 233 23.29 14.25 -19.93
C ARG A 233 23.79 15.57 -20.48
N ARG A 234 23.70 16.67 -19.71
CA ARG A 234 24.19 17.99 -20.13
C ARG A 234 25.72 18.04 -20.16
N GLU A 235 26.37 17.37 -19.22
CA GLU A 235 27.83 17.29 -19.14
C GLU A 235 28.44 16.42 -20.27
N ARG A 236 27.65 15.54 -20.92
CA ARG A 236 28.09 14.72 -22.08
C ARG A 236 27.97 15.41 -23.45
N VAL A 237 27.34 16.59 -23.53
CA VAL A 237 27.12 17.31 -24.80
C VAL A 237 28.24 18.34 -25.08
N PHE A 238 29.17 18.51 -24.15
CA PHE A 238 30.40 19.31 -24.28
C PHE A 238 31.62 18.39 -24.30
#